data_AF-A0A8B6HEC9-F1
#
_entry.id   AF-A0A8B6HEC9-F1
#
_cell.length_a   1.000
_cell.length_b   1.000
_cell.length_c   1.000
_cell.angle_alpha   90.00
_cell.angle_beta   90.00
_cell.angle_gamma   90.00
#
_symmetry.space_group_name_H-M   'P 1'
#
loop_
_entity.id
_entity.type
_entity.pdbx_description
1 polymer ?
#
loop_
_entity_poly.entity_id
_entity_poly.type
_entity_poly.pdbx_seq_one_letter_code
_entity_poly.pdbx_strand_id
1 'polypeptide(L)'
;MLHYVKLMLPNLGLETITENYFENLSQITSLDISLTRYRQINTSGSEVYLKSIESGAIAKLTKLRSLDISFNSLLGFCGLRNITQDLPNTDIKVLKANQIHCPYGFSTILFVDDIKPLKDTNLTELYLDGNRLEMTEDIAPTYLPKTLRVLSLMGNRLRLDKYKIDGIFTLTGIHSLFLSFQDQTKSQEVHSGWFVCNDFTDTIQCLSDRKSNKQSCKRQKQNVGGSAQELQEPYQSNEF
;
A
#
# COMPACT_ATOMS: atom_id res chain seq x y z
N MET A 1 4.47 -29.14 14.34
CA MET A 1 5.49 -28.87 13.30
C MET A 1 4.83 -28.03 12.22
N LEU A 2 5.04 -26.70 12.22
CA LEU A 2 4.47 -25.80 11.21
C LEU A 2 5.20 -26.03 9.89
N HIS A 3 4.49 -26.52 8.87
CA HIS A 3 5.02 -26.62 7.51
C HIS A 3 5.05 -25.21 6.90
N TYR A 4 6.22 -24.58 6.90
CA TYR A 4 6.45 -23.31 6.22
C TYR A 4 6.65 -23.58 4.73
N VAL A 5 5.63 -23.30 3.93
CA VAL A 5 5.75 -23.26 2.47
C VAL A 5 6.07 -21.82 2.09
N LYS A 6 7.32 -21.57 1.67
CA LYS A 6 7.78 -20.27 1.17
C LYS A 6 7.90 -20.33 -0.35
N LEU A 7 7.28 -19.38 -1.03
CA LEU A 7 7.46 -19.15 -2.45
C LEU A 7 8.21 -17.84 -2.65
N MET A 8 9.31 -17.90 -3.40
CA MET A 8 10.09 -16.74 -3.80
C MET A 8 10.01 -16.61 -5.31
N LEU A 9 9.51 -15.47 -5.78
CA LEU A 9 9.38 -15.15 -7.20
C LEU A 9 10.11 -13.84 -7.53
N PRO A 10 11.41 -13.71 -7.21
CA PRO A 10 12.18 -12.57 -7.69
C PRO A 10 12.26 -12.63 -9.23
N ASN A 11 12.23 -11.46 -9.87
CA ASN A 11 12.37 -11.34 -11.33
C ASN A 11 11.26 -12.03 -12.16
N LEU A 12 9.99 -11.92 -11.73
CA LEU A 12 8.82 -12.48 -12.40
C LEU A 12 8.68 -12.14 -13.90
N GLY A 13 9.23 -11.00 -14.34
CA GLY A 13 9.07 -10.54 -15.72
C GLY A 13 7.63 -10.28 -16.12
N LEU A 14 6.77 -10.00 -15.13
CA LEU A 14 5.37 -9.65 -15.29
C LEU A 14 5.15 -8.19 -14.92
N GLU A 15 4.34 -7.49 -15.72
CA GLU A 15 3.85 -6.16 -15.34
C GLU A 15 2.66 -6.21 -14.38
N THR A 16 1.87 -7.28 -14.47
CA THR A 16 0.64 -7.48 -13.69
C THR A 16 0.60 -8.89 -13.14
N ILE A 17 0.30 -9.02 -11.85
CA ILE A 17 -0.16 -10.29 -11.25
C ILE A 17 -1.68 -10.29 -11.29
N THR A 18 -2.26 -11.22 -12.04
CA THR A 18 -3.71 -11.33 -12.22
C THR A 18 -4.40 -12.07 -11.08
N GLU A 19 -5.72 -11.92 -10.96
CA GLU A 19 -6.52 -12.52 -9.89
C GLU A 19 -6.35 -14.05 -9.74
N ASN A 20 -6.04 -14.76 -10.83
CA ASN A 20 -5.92 -16.22 -10.85
C ASN A 20 -4.46 -16.70 -10.86
N TYR A 21 -3.48 -15.79 -10.74
CA TYR A 21 -2.06 -16.14 -10.82
C TYR A 21 -1.64 -17.16 -9.74
N PHE A 22 -2.22 -17.05 -8.54
CA PHE A 22 -1.96 -17.94 -7.42
C PHE A 22 -3.06 -19.00 -7.22
N GLU A 23 -3.86 -19.28 -8.25
CA GLU A 23 -4.87 -20.32 -8.21
C GLU A 23 -4.20 -21.68 -7.91
N ASN A 24 -4.69 -22.37 -6.88
CA ASN A 24 -4.15 -23.62 -6.32
C ASN A 24 -2.92 -23.51 -5.40
N LEU A 25 -2.48 -22.31 -5.04
CA LEU A 25 -1.34 -22.11 -4.14
C LEU A 25 -1.74 -21.80 -2.67
N SER A 26 -2.92 -22.24 -2.24
CA SER A 26 -3.50 -21.94 -0.92
C SER A 26 -2.67 -22.40 0.29
N GLN A 27 -1.72 -23.30 0.09
CA GLN A 27 -0.83 -23.79 1.15
C GLN A 27 0.35 -22.85 1.44
N ILE A 28 0.60 -21.85 0.59
CA ILE A 28 1.72 -20.91 0.79
C ILE A 28 1.51 -20.12 2.08
N THR A 29 2.57 -20.10 2.90
CA THR A 29 2.61 -19.37 4.17
C THR A 29 3.48 -18.13 4.11
N SER A 30 4.40 -18.05 3.15
CA SER A 30 5.24 -16.88 2.90
C SER A 30 5.41 -16.68 1.40
N LEU A 31 5.10 -15.49 0.92
CA LEU A 31 5.27 -15.08 -0.46
C LEU A 31 6.24 -13.90 -0.52
N ASP A 32 7.30 -14.06 -1.30
CA ASP A 32 8.27 -13.01 -1.59
C ASP A 32 8.20 -12.71 -3.10
N ILE A 33 7.60 -11.57 -3.42
CA ILE A 33 7.55 -10.97 -4.76
C ILE A 33 8.27 -9.63 -4.74
N SER A 34 9.31 -9.51 -3.90
CA SER A 34 10.17 -8.33 -3.88
C SER A 34 11.11 -8.31 -5.09
N LEU A 35 11.55 -7.11 -5.50
CA LEU A 35 12.51 -6.92 -6.59
C LEU A 35 12.13 -7.67 -7.88
N THR A 36 10.87 -7.55 -8.33
CA THR A 36 10.44 -8.17 -9.59
C THR A 36 10.89 -7.32 -10.77
N ARG A 37 12.20 -7.27 -10.99
CA ARG A 37 12.83 -6.61 -12.13
C ARG A 37 13.38 -7.68 -13.05
N TYR A 38 12.86 -7.76 -14.26
CA TYR A 38 13.40 -8.69 -15.26
C TYR A 38 13.94 -7.91 -16.43
N ARG A 39 15.22 -8.14 -16.75
CA ARG A 39 15.87 -7.54 -17.93
C ARG A 39 15.95 -8.58 -19.03
N GLN A 40 15.19 -8.39 -20.11
CA GLN A 40 15.36 -9.20 -21.31
C GLN A 40 16.62 -8.76 -22.05
N ILE A 41 17.60 -9.66 -22.18
CA ILE A 41 18.89 -9.38 -22.81
C ILE A 41 18.79 -9.39 -24.36
N ASN A 42 17.76 -10.03 -24.93
CA ASN A 42 17.79 -10.43 -26.35
C ASN A 42 16.99 -9.53 -27.32
N THR A 43 16.22 -8.56 -26.83
CA THR A 43 15.50 -7.59 -27.67
C THR A 43 15.35 -6.27 -26.91
N SER A 44 15.83 -5.17 -27.51
CA SER A 44 15.70 -3.75 -27.08
C SER A 44 16.09 -3.34 -25.64
N GLY A 45 16.50 -4.25 -24.75
CA GLY A 45 16.88 -3.89 -23.38
C GLY A 45 15.69 -3.41 -22.52
N SER A 46 14.46 -3.78 -22.87
CA SER A 46 13.27 -3.40 -22.09
C SER A 46 13.25 -4.13 -20.75
N GLU A 47 13.27 -3.34 -19.67
CA GLU A 47 13.08 -3.84 -18.31
C GLU A 47 11.60 -3.97 -18.00
N VAL A 48 11.18 -5.14 -17.51
CA VAL A 48 9.81 -5.39 -17.06
C VAL A 48 9.74 -5.22 -15.56
N TYR A 49 8.76 -4.43 -15.14
CA TYR A 49 8.51 -4.03 -13.76
C TYR A 49 7.09 -4.40 -13.37
N LEU A 50 6.92 -4.98 -12.18
CA LEU A 50 5.58 -5.13 -11.62
C LEU A 50 4.99 -3.74 -11.32
N LYS A 51 3.89 -3.43 -12.00
CA LYS A 51 3.13 -2.19 -11.91
C LYS A 51 1.81 -2.38 -11.18
N SER A 52 1.24 -3.58 -11.24
CA SER A 52 -0.05 -3.84 -10.59
C SER A 52 -0.19 -5.28 -10.09
N ILE A 53 -0.99 -5.41 -9.03
CA ILE A 53 -1.55 -6.68 -8.58
C ILE A 53 -3.05 -6.48 -8.60
N GLU A 54 -3.77 -7.34 -9.31
CA GLU A 54 -5.23 -7.28 -9.37
C GLU A 54 -5.83 -7.65 -8.01
N SER A 55 -6.96 -7.02 -7.69
CA SER A 55 -7.77 -7.42 -6.53
C SER A 55 -8.18 -8.89 -6.69
N GLY A 56 -8.13 -9.67 -5.61
CA GLY A 56 -8.41 -11.10 -5.58
C GLY A 56 -7.19 -12.01 -5.77
N ALA A 57 -6.07 -11.50 -6.31
CA ALA A 57 -4.87 -12.29 -6.57
C ALA A 57 -4.28 -12.92 -5.30
N ILE A 58 -4.22 -12.15 -4.21
CA ILE A 58 -3.66 -12.60 -2.94
C ILE A 58 -4.71 -13.35 -2.10
N ALA A 59 -6.00 -13.11 -2.33
CA ALA A 59 -7.09 -13.68 -1.53
C ALA A 59 -7.14 -15.22 -1.56
N LYS A 60 -6.57 -15.85 -2.60
CA LYS A 60 -6.49 -17.32 -2.72
C LYS A 60 -5.46 -17.95 -1.77
N LEU A 61 -4.51 -17.16 -1.26
CA LEU A 61 -3.43 -17.61 -0.38
C LEU A 61 -3.89 -17.60 1.09
N THR A 62 -4.91 -18.41 1.41
CA THR A 62 -5.59 -18.34 2.72
C THR A 62 -4.68 -18.59 3.93
N LYS A 63 -3.57 -19.34 3.75
CA LYS A 63 -2.58 -19.59 4.81
C LYS A 63 -1.42 -18.60 4.84
N LEU A 64 -1.45 -17.54 4.02
CA LEU A 64 -0.36 -16.57 3.91
C LEU A 64 -0.17 -15.82 5.22
N ARG A 65 1.04 -15.87 5.78
CA ARG A 65 1.42 -15.21 7.03
C ARG A 65 2.44 -14.09 6.82
N SER A 66 3.21 -14.16 5.74
CA SER A 66 4.21 -13.15 5.42
C SER A 66 4.17 -12.84 3.92
N LEU A 67 4.04 -11.55 3.61
CA LEU A 67 4.08 -11.03 2.25
C LEU A 67 5.15 -9.95 2.15
N ASP A 68 6.06 -10.12 1.20
CA ASP A 68 7.03 -9.09 0.82
C ASP A 68 6.81 -8.67 -0.63
N ILE A 69 6.43 -7.40 -0.82
CA ILE A 69 6.23 -6.76 -2.13
C ILE A 69 7.24 -5.63 -2.37
N SER A 70 8.31 -5.59 -1.58
CA SER A 70 9.22 -4.46 -1.55
C SER A 70 10.00 -4.27 -2.86
N PHE A 71 10.46 -3.05 -3.10
CA PHE A 71 11.30 -2.67 -4.24
C PHE A 71 10.65 -2.82 -5.62
N ASN A 72 9.33 -2.89 -5.68
CA ASN A 72 8.55 -2.78 -6.91
C ASN A 72 8.14 -1.32 -7.10
N SER A 73 9.07 -0.49 -7.58
CA SER A 73 8.96 0.98 -7.56
C SER A 73 7.87 1.57 -8.47
N LEU A 74 7.16 0.75 -9.25
CA LEU A 74 6.01 1.16 -10.05
C LEU A 74 4.69 0.58 -9.53
N LEU A 75 4.70 -0.19 -8.43
CA LEU A 75 3.50 -0.80 -7.87
C LEU A 75 2.61 0.25 -7.18
N GLY A 76 3.25 1.16 -6.44
CA GLY A 76 2.62 2.26 -5.72
C GLY A 76 1.54 1.85 -4.72
N PHE A 77 0.90 2.84 -4.10
CA PHE A 77 -0.18 2.59 -3.16
C PHE A 77 -1.49 2.08 -3.79
N CYS A 78 -1.63 2.14 -5.11
CA CYS A 78 -2.76 1.53 -5.82
C CYS A 78 -2.65 0.01 -5.83
N GLY A 79 -1.46 -0.50 -6.14
CA GLY A 79 -1.15 -1.92 -5.97
C GLY A 79 -1.29 -2.35 -4.51
N LEU A 80 -0.77 -1.53 -3.57
CA LEU A 80 -0.96 -1.78 -2.13
C LEU A 80 -2.45 -1.87 -1.75
N ARG A 81 -3.30 -0.98 -2.25
CA ARG A 81 -4.74 -1.00 -1.99
C ARG A 81 -5.38 -2.32 -2.43
N ASN A 82 -5.09 -2.80 -3.63
CA ASN A 82 -5.62 -4.08 -4.10
C ASN A 82 -5.15 -5.23 -3.20
N ILE A 83 -3.87 -5.23 -2.82
CA ILE A 83 -3.31 -6.24 -1.91
C ILE A 83 -4.00 -6.19 -0.55
N THR A 84 -4.16 -5.01 0.05
CA THR A 84 -4.78 -4.90 1.38
C THR A 84 -6.24 -5.35 1.38
N GLN A 85 -6.99 -5.18 0.28
CA GLN A 85 -8.35 -5.71 0.14
C GLN A 85 -8.42 -7.24 0.25
N ASP A 86 -7.36 -7.92 -0.16
CA ASP A 86 -7.30 -9.38 -0.14
C ASP A 86 -6.86 -9.95 1.20
N LEU A 87 -6.03 -9.21 1.95
CA LEU A 87 -5.39 -9.68 3.18
C LEU A 87 -6.33 -10.13 4.30
N PRO A 88 -7.56 -9.59 4.48
CA PRO A 88 -8.54 -10.14 5.42
C PRO A 88 -8.89 -11.61 5.18
N ASN A 89 -8.70 -12.12 3.96
CA ASN A 89 -8.94 -13.53 3.62
C ASN A 89 -7.75 -14.45 3.93
N THR A 90 -6.72 -13.93 4.63
CA THR A 90 -5.46 -14.63 4.88
C THR A 90 -5.07 -14.62 6.35
N ASP A 91 -4.12 -15.47 6.74
CA ASP A 91 -3.52 -15.51 8.08
C ASP A 91 -2.43 -14.43 8.32
N ILE A 92 -2.44 -13.32 7.58
CA ILE A 92 -1.30 -12.39 7.49
C ILE A 92 -0.84 -11.89 8.86
N LYS A 93 0.47 -11.88 9.06
CA LYS A 93 1.19 -11.36 10.24
C LYS A 93 2.20 -10.29 9.88
N VAL A 94 2.86 -10.44 8.73
CA VAL A 94 3.95 -9.55 8.29
C VAL A 94 3.67 -9.07 6.88
N LEU A 95 3.60 -7.75 6.70
CA LEU A 95 3.50 -7.10 5.40
C LEU A 95 4.69 -6.16 5.22
N LYS A 96 5.49 -6.42 4.20
CA LYS A 96 6.59 -5.54 3.79
C LYS A 96 6.29 -4.93 2.44
N ALA A 97 6.13 -3.61 2.43
CA ALA A 97 5.83 -2.82 1.24
C ALA A 97 6.81 -1.64 1.16
N ASN A 98 8.09 -1.94 1.28
CA ASN A 98 9.15 -0.93 1.26
C ASN A 98 9.48 -0.52 -0.18
N GLN A 99 9.72 0.76 -0.44
CA GLN A 99 10.18 1.28 -1.74
C GLN A 99 9.32 0.79 -2.93
N ILE A 100 7.99 0.82 -2.77
CA ILE A 100 7.03 0.48 -3.83
C ILE A 100 6.68 1.68 -4.72
N HIS A 101 7.28 2.83 -4.45
CA HIS A 101 7.18 4.03 -5.26
C HIS A 101 8.53 4.40 -5.90
N CYS A 102 8.48 5.16 -6.99
CA CYS A 102 9.68 5.56 -7.73
C CYS A 102 10.55 6.53 -6.93
N PRO A 103 11.82 6.22 -6.59
CA PRO A 103 12.62 7.02 -5.64
C PRO A 103 12.72 8.52 -5.97
N TYR A 104 12.55 8.91 -7.24
CA TYR A 104 12.70 10.28 -7.74
C TYR A 104 11.37 11.03 -7.97
N GLY A 105 10.26 10.56 -7.40
CA GLY A 105 8.94 11.18 -7.57
C GLY A 105 8.54 12.24 -6.53
N PHE A 106 7.33 12.79 -6.71
CA PHE A 106 6.66 13.62 -5.70
C PHE A 106 6.43 12.83 -4.40
N SER A 107 6.21 13.56 -3.30
CA SER A 107 5.78 12.97 -2.05
C SER A 107 4.45 12.25 -2.18
N THR A 108 4.23 11.25 -1.33
CA THR A 108 3.03 10.41 -1.35
C THR A 108 2.16 10.65 -0.11
N ILE A 109 0.87 10.34 -0.27
CA ILE A 109 -0.15 10.40 0.78
C ILE A 109 -0.66 8.99 1.01
N LEU A 110 -0.68 8.54 2.26
CA LEU A 110 -1.35 7.30 2.64
C LEU A 110 -2.83 7.60 2.91
N PHE A 111 -3.70 7.10 2.03
CA PHE A 111 -5.13 7.30 2.16
C PHE A 111 -5.76 6.19 3.02
N VAL A 112 -6.93 6.48 3.60
CA VAL A 112 -7.73 5.50 4.35
C VAL A 112 -7.99 4.27 3.51
N ASP A 113 -8.38 4.44 2.24
CA ASP A 113 -8.72 3.31 1.35
C ASP A 113 -7.54 2.36 1.10
N ASP A 114 -6.29 2.79 1.33
CA ASP A 114 -5.09 1.97 1.07
C ASP A 114 -4.83 0.98 2.21
N ILE A 115 -5.34 1.26 3.41
CA ILE A 115 -5.06 0.49 4.62
C ILE A 115 -6.30 0.13 5.43
N LYS A 116 -7.48 0.67 5.10
CA LYS A 116 -8.74 0.39 5.78
C LYS A 116 -9.01 -1.11 5.98
N PRO A 117 -8.81 -1.98 4.97
CA PRO A 117 -9.00 -3.42 5.13
C PRO A 117 -8.07 -4.05 6.17
N LEU A 118 -6.89 -3.46 6.44
CA LEU A 118 -5.94 -4.02 7.41
C LEU A 118 -6.51 -4.08 8.82
N LYS A 119 -7.50 -3.25 9.15
CA LYS A 119 -8.19 -3.26 10.45
C LYS A 119 -8.77 -4.63 10.79
N ASP A 120 -9.19 -5.37 9.78
CA ASP A 120 -9.85 -6.68 9.89
C ASP A 120 -8.86 -7.85 9.73
N THR A 121 -7.55 -7.58 9.88
CA THR A 121 -6.49 -8.58 9.79
C THR A 121 -5.85 -8.85 11.16
N ASN A 122 -5.03 -9.91 11.23
CA ASN A 122 -4.21 -10.19 12.40
C ASN A 122 -2.74 -9.72 12.23
N LEU A 123 -2.51 -8.70 11.41
CA LEU A 123 -1.19 -8.18 11.09
C LEU A 123 -0.47 -7.66 12.35
N THR A 124 0.75 -8.11 12.56
CA THR A 124 1.60 -7.73 13.71
C THR A 124 2.76 -6.84 13.30
N GLU A 125 3.18 -6.88 12.03
CA GLU A 125 4.30 -6.11 11.52
C GLU A 125 3.96 -5.47 10.15
N LEU A 126 4.20 -4.17 10.05
CA LEU A 126 4.00 -3.39 8.83
C LEU A 126 5.25 -2.55 8.54
N TYR A 127 5.80 -2.73 7.34
CA TYR A 127 6.94 -1.97 6.85
C TYR A 127 6.54 -1.18 5.60
N LEU A 128 6.66 0.14 5.67
CA LEU A 128 6.36 1.09 4.59
C LEU A 128 7.56 2.02 4.35
N ASP A 129 8.77 1.49 4.49
CA ASP A 129 10.01 2.27 4.42
C ASP A 129 10.26 2.80 3.01
N GLY A 130 10.79 4.02 2.89
CA GLY A 130 11.27 4.55 1.62
C GLY A 130 10.19 4.81 0.56
N ASN A 131 8.95 5.07 0.97
CA ASN A 131 7.82 5.31 0.06
C ASN A 131 7.54 6.80 -0.20
N ARG A 132 8.44 7.69 0.24
CA ARG A 132 8.27 9.16 0.19
C ARG A 132 6.98 9.65 0.85
N LEU A 133 6.49 8.91 1.85
CA LEU A 133 5.29 9.27 2.59
C LEU A 133 5.51 10.58 3.32
N GLU A 134 4.72 11.61 2.99
CA GLU A 134 4.81 12.93 3.65
C GLU A 134 3.69 13.14 4.66
N MET A 135 2.49 12.61 4.37
CA MET A 135 1.32 12.76 5.22
C MET A 135 0.38 11.56 5.08
N THR A 136 -0.53 11.40 6.05
CA THR A 136 -1.63 10.44 5.97
C THR A 136 -2.96 11.20 5.91
N GLU A 137 -4.04 10.59 5.40
CA GLU A 137 -5.38 11.10 5.70
C GLU A 137 -5.61 11.04 7.21
N ASP A 138 -6.25 12.06 7.80
CA ASP A 138 -6.26 12.32 9.24
C ASP A 138 -6.67 11.10 10.10
N ILE A 139 -7.59 10.28 9.59
CA ILE A 139 -8.09 9.08 10.29
C ILE A 139 -7.44 7.77 9.82
N ALA A 140 -6.56 7.79 8.81
CA ALA A 140 -5.96 6.59 8.24
C ALA A 140 -5.24 5.72 9.29
N PRO A 141 -4.44 6.27 10.23
CA PRO A 141 -3.80 5.46 11.26
C PRO A 141 -4.78 4.69 12.16
N THR A 142 -6.01 5.18 12.34
CA THR A 142 -7.05 4.51 13.15
C THR A 142 -7.56 3.19 12.55
N TYR A 143 -7.24 2.94 11.27
CA TYR A 143 -7.55 1.70 10.58
C TYR A 143 -6.42 0.67 10.61
N LEU A 144 -5.28 0.99 11.25
CA LEU A 144 -4.27 -0.03 11.49
C LEU A 144 -4.81 -1.06 12.50
N PRO A 145 -4.48 -2.35 12.33
CA PRO A 145 -5.01 -3.40 13.19
C PRO A 145 -4.50 -3.26 14.62
N LYS A 146 -5.38 -3.54 15.59
CA LYS A 146 -5.03 -3.49 17.03
C LYS A 146 -3.95 -4.50 17.44
N THR A 147 -3.71 -5.51 16.60
CA THR A 147 -2.67 -6.53 16.75
C THR A 147 -1.30 -6.03 16.30
N LEU A 148 -1.20 -4.89 15.61
CA LEU A 148 0.05 -4.32 15.14
C LEU A 148 0.98 -4.03 16.32
N ARG A 149 2.24 -4.48 16.20
CA ARG A 149 3.31 -4.34 17.20
C ARG A 149 4.52 -3.62 16.65
N VAL A 150 4.83 -3.84 15.38
CA VAL A 150 5.97 -3.23 14.68
C VAL A 150 5.45 -2.39 13.53
N LEU A 151 5.82 -1.11 13.53
CA LEU A 151 5.56 -0.20 12.43
C LEU A 151 6.88 0.48 12.03
N SER A 152 7.27 0.25 10.77
CA SER A 152 8.44 0.90 10.20
C SER A 152 8.02 1.86 9.10
N LEU A 153 8.41 3.13 9.27
CA LEU A 153 8.21 4.23 8.32
C LEU A 153 9.55 4.92 8.02
N MET A 154 10.66 4.21 8.09
CA MET A 154 12.00 4.77 7.89
C MET A 154 12.16 5.31 6.47
N GLY A 155 13.01 6.31 6.28
CA GLY A 155 13.35 6.78 4.93
C GLY A 155 12.20 7.47 4.18
N ASN A 156 11.15 7.91 4.88
CA ASN A 156 10.03 8.64 4.31
C ASN A 156 10.27 10.16 4.37
N ARG A 157 9.23 10.96 4.13
CA ARG A 157 9.27 12.43 4.19
C ARG A 157 8.31 12.96 5.26
N LEU A 158 8.10 12.20 6.32
CA LEU A 158 7.15 12.56 7.38
C LEU A 158 7.62 13.84 8.06
N ARG A 159 6.74 14.85 8.12
CA ARG A 159 7.01 16.09 8.83
C ARG A 159 6.05 16.22 10.02
N LEU A 160 6.62 16.26 11.23
CA LEU A 160 5.86 16.31 12.49
C LEU A 160 5.11 17.65 12.67
N ASP A 161 5.51 18.70 11.97
CA ASP A 161 4.85 20.01 11.96
C ASP A 161 3.56 20.03 11.12
N LYS A 162 3.31 19.00 10.30
CA LYS A 162 2.06 18.80 9.58
C LYS A 162 1.20 17.80 10.36
N TYR A 163 0.16 18.30 11.04
CA TYR A 163 -0.81 17.67 11.96
C TYR A 163 -1.48 16.32 11.55
N LYS A 164 -0.98 15.61 10.55
CA LYS A 164 -1.62 14.45 9.91
C LYS A 164 -0.87 13.14 10.10
N ILE A 165 0.03 13.08 11.08
CA ILE A 165 0.69 11.84 11.51
C ILE A 165 0.48 11.53 12.99
N ASP A 166 -0.18 12.43 13.73
CA ASP A 166 -0.46 12.29 15.16
C ASP A 166 -1.27 11.03 15.49
N GLY A 167 -2.12 10.59 14.56
CA GLY A 167 -2.88 9.34 14.67
C GLY A 167 -1.99 8.12 14.88
N ILE A 168 -0.74 8.12 14.40
CA ILE A 168 0.21 7.01 14.62
C ILE A 168 0.56 6.90 16.12
N PHE A 169 0.68 8.02 16.82
CA PHE A 169 0.98 8.03 18.27
C PHE A 169 -0.21 7.59 19.13
N THR A 170 -1.41 7.46 18.54
CA THR A 170 -2.59 6.93 19.24
C THR A 170 -2.63 5.40 19.28
N LEU A 171 -1.72 4.72 18.59
CA LEU A 171 -1.66 3.26 18.53
C LEU A 171 -1.06 2.68 19.83
N THR A 172 -1.92 2.31 20.77
CA THR A 172 -1.52 1.84 22.11
C THR A 172 -0.85 0.45 22.15
N GLY A 173 -0.86 -0.29 21.05
CA GLY A 173 -0.29 -1.64 20.95
C GLY A 173 1.11 -1.73 20.33
N ILE A 174 1.69 -0.61 19.88
CA ILE A 174 2.98 -0.60 19.18
C ILE A 174 4.13 -0.79 20.19
N HIS A 175 4.97 -1.79 19.96
CA HIS A 175 6.21 -2.03 20.71
C HIS A 175 7.43 -1.41 20.03
N SER A 176 7.43 -1.32 18.70
CA SER A 176 8.55 -0.80 17.94
C SER A 176 8.06 0.11 16.82
N LEU A 177 8.45 1.38 16.90
CA LEU A 177 8.14 2.42 15.93
C LEU A 177 9.45 2.95 15.34
N PHE A 178 9.68 2.69 14.06
CA PHE A 178 10.90 3.13 13.37
C PHE A 178 10.61 4.33 12.48
N LEU A 179 11.18 5.50 12.83
CA LEU A 179 10.99 6.77 12.13
C LEU A 179 12.29 7.41 11.67
N SER A 180 13.44 6.71 11.74
CA SER A 180 14.72 7.31 11.32
C SER A 180 14.78 7.64 9.83
N PHE A 181 15.69 8.55 9.46
CA PHE A 181 15.96 8.95 8.07
C PHE A 181 14.77 9.61 7.35
N GLN A 182 13.96 10.41 8.06
CA GLN A 182 12.96 11.26 7.41
C GLN A 182 13.59 12.40 6.62
N ASP A 183 12.93 12.80 5.54
CA ASP A 183 13.30 13.91 4.65
C ASP A 183 14.76 13.83 4.20
N GLN A 184 15.27 12.62 4.01
CA GLN A 184 16.58 12.43 3.41
C GLN A 184 16.48 12.73 1.92
N THR A 185 16.94 13.94 1.57
CA THR A 185 17.39 14.29 0.23
C THR A 185 18.68 13.53 -0.05
N LYS A 186 18.61 12.21 -0.26
CA LYS A 186 19.70 11.53 -0.97
C LYS A 186 19.69 12.07 -2.40
N SER A 187 20.42 13.16 -2.62
CA SER A 187 21.07 13.43 -3.90
C SER A 187 22.12 12.33 -4.10
N GLN A 188 21.69 11.09 -4.31
CA GLN A 188 22.58 10.11 -4.89
C GLN A 188 22.80 10.57 -6.32
N GLU A 189 24.07 10.91 -6.57
CA GLU A 189 24.62 11.18 -7.89
C GLU A 189 23.98 10.21 -8.88
N VAL A 190 23.40 10.80 -9.92
CA VAL A 190 22.94 10.10 -11.11
C VAL A 190 24.17 9.44 -11.73
N HIS A 191 24.54 8.26 -11.25
CA HIS A 191 25.41 7.36 -11.99
C HIS A 191 24.60 6.83 -13.17
N SER A 192 24.61 7.65 -14.23
CA SER A 192 24.53 7.31 -15.64
C SER A 192 24.25 5.82 -15.91
N GLY A 193 22.97 5.46 -16.06
CA GLY A 193 22.60 4.11 -16.47
C GLY A 193 21.13 3.72 -16.25
N TRP A 194 20.19 4.35 -16.97
CA TRP A 194 18.92 3.76 -17.41
C TRP A 194 17.78 3.44 -16.42
N PHE A 195 17.75 3.91 -15.17
CA PHE A 195 16.52 3.80 -14.35
C PHE A 195 15.68 5.09 -14.35
N VAL A 196 14.92 5.31 -15.42
CA VAL A 196 13.87 6.34 -15.45
C VAL A 196 12.54 5.68 -15.06
N CYS A 197 12.22 5.68 -13.77
CA CYS A 197 10.85 5.42 -13.32
C CYS A 197 10.08 6.74 -13.27
N ASN A 198 8.81 6.71 -13.66
CA ASN A 198 7.89 7.83 -13.49
C ASN A 198 6.55 7.27 -12.99
N ASP A 199 6.25 7.46 -11.70
CA ASP A 199 5.02 6.98 -11.05
C ASP A 199 3.92 8.07 -10.99
N PHE A 200 4.09 9.16 -11.75
CA PHE A 200 3.12 10.26 -11.80
C PHE A 200 1.78 9.81 -12.43
N THR A 201 1.83 9.05 -13.52
CA THR A 201 0.64 8.53 -14.21
C THR A 201 -0.15 7.57 -13.33
N ASP A 202 0.53 6.70 -12.60
CA ASP A 202 -0.11 5.72 -11.70
C ASP A 202 -0.80 6.44 -10.53
N THR A 203 -0.18 7.50 -10.00
CA THR A 203 -0.77 8.35 -8.97
C THR A 203 -2.07 9.00 -9.45
N ILE A 204 -2.11 9.52 -10.68
CA ILE A 204 -3.32 10.13 -11.26
C ILE A 204 -4.43 9.09 -11.47
N GLN A 205 -4.10 7.93 -12.03
CA GLN A 205 -5.08 6.85 -12.26
C GLN A 205 -5.71 6.37 -10.95
N CYS A 206 -4.90 6.22 -9.90
CA CYS A 206 -5.39 5.92 -8.55
C CYS A 206 -6.42 6.94 -8.06
N LEU A 207 -6.12 8.22 -8.25
CA LEU A 207 -6.96 9.31 -7.78
C LEU A 207 -8.26 9.39 -8.57
N SER A 208 -8.23 9.09 -9.88
CA SER A 208 -9.46 8.98 -10.67
C SER A 208 -10.33 7.82 -10.21
N ASP A 209 -9.75 6.66 -9.92
CA ASP A 209 -10.48 5.47 -9.46
C ASP A 209 -11.10 5.69 -8.06
N ARG A 210 -10.44 6.47 -7.21
CA ARG A 210 -11.02 6.91 -5.92
C ARG A 210 -12.21 7.85 -6.13
N LYS A 211 -12.12 8.78 -7.09
CA LYS A 211 -13.21 9.73 -7.38
C LYS A 211 -14.43 9.04 -7.99
N SER A 212 -14.23 8.10 -8.91
CA SER A 212 -15.31 7.31 -9.51
C SER A 212 -16.02 6.43 -8.47
N ASN A 213 -15.28 5.77 -7.57
CA ASN A 213 -15.87 4.97 -6.48
C ASN A 213 -16.62 5.84 -5.47
N LYS A 214 -16.12 7.03 -5.12
CA LYS A 214 -16.85 7.99 -4.26
C LYS A 214 -18.14 8.50 -4.93
N GLN A 215 -18.15 8.71 -6.25
CA GLN A 215 -19.37 9.06 -7.00
C GLN A 215 -20.36 7.89 -7.11
N SER A 216 -19.88 6.66 -7.29
CA SER A 216 -20.71 5.45 -7.31
C SER A 216 -21.41 5.21 -5.96
N CYS A 217 -20.69 5.35 -4.83
CA CYS A 217 -21.29 5.29 -3.50
C CYS A 217 -22.28 6.43 -3.21
N LYS A 218 -22.07 7.65 -3.75
CA LYS A 218 -23.05 8.75 -3.66
C LYS A 218 -24.35 8.43 -4.43
N ARG A 219 -24.24 7.83 -5.62
CA ARG A 219 -25.42 7.38 -6.40
C ARG A 219 -26.14 6.21 -5.74
N GLN A 220 -25.42 5.27 -5.13
CA GLN A 220 -26.04 4.18 -4.36
C GLN A 220 -26.76 4.68 -3.10
N LYS A 221 -26.22 5.69 -2.39
CA LYS A 221 -26.93 6.34 -1.28
C LYS A 221 -28.18 7.12 -1.72
N GLN A 222 -28.21 7.63 -2.94
CA GLN A 222 -29.42 8.26 -3.51
C GLN A 222 -30.49 7.23 -3.91
N ASN A 223 -30.12 5.97 -4.16
CA ASN A 223 -31.05 4.89 -4.50
C ASN A 223 -31.51 4.04 -3.29
N VAL A 224 -30.93 4.26 -2.11
CA VAL A 224 -31.37 3.63 -0.84
C VAL A 224 -31.86 4.75 0.09
N GLY A 225 -33.02 5.30 -0.24
CA GLY A 225 -33.63 6.45 0.44
C GLY A 225 -35.14 6.36 0.48
N GLY A 226 -35.69 5.19 0.83
CA GLY A 226 -37.05 5.09 1.34
C GLY A 226 -37.05 5.44 2.83
N SER A 227 -37.59 6.62 3.15
CA SER A 227 -38.04 7.11 4.47
C SER A 227 -37.08 6.97 5.67
N ALA A 228 -36.50 8.10 6.11
CA ALA A 228 -36.78 8.69 7.42
C ALA A 228 -35.92 9.95 7.68
N GLN A 229 -36.63 11.06 7.87
CA GLN A 229 -36.33 12.24 8.70
C GLN A 229 -34.95 12.91 8.62
N GLU A 230 -34.97 14.12 8.07
CA GLU A 230 -33.96 15.16 8.14
C GLU A 230 -33.54 15.45 9.60
N LEU A 231 -32.26 15.29 9.88
CA LEU A 231 -31.58 16.07 10.91
C LEU A 231 -30.71 17.09 10.18
N GLN A 232 -31.14 18.35 10.25
CA GLN A 232 -30.42 19.52 9.75
C GLN A 232 -29.06 19.63 10.47
N GLU A 233 -27.96 19.65 9.73
CA GLU A 233 -26.70 20.21 10.21
C GLU A 233 -26.77 21.74 10.12
N PRO A 234 -26.43 22.50 11.18
CA PRO A 234 -26.28 23.93 11.04
C PRO A 234 -24.91 24.24 10.42
N TYR A 235 -24.96 24.69 9.17
CA TYR A 235 -24.00 25.62 8.60
C TYR A 235 -23.86 26.83 9.55
N GLN A 236 -22.64 27.15 10.01
CA GLN A 236 -22.23 28.54 10.18
C GLN A 236 -20.73 28.72 9.85
N SER A 237 -20.53 29.34 8.69
CA SER A 237 -19.45 30.27 8.38
C SER A 237 -19.42 31.42 9.39
N ASN A 238 -18.22 31.93 9.71
CA ASN A 238 -17.86 33.33 9.99
C ASN A 238 -16.31 33.33 10.04
N GLU A 239 -15.60 33.88 9.06
CA GLU A 239 -15.22 35.30 8.96
C GLU A 239 -14.93 35.94 10.33
N PHE A 240 -13.65 36.00 10.71
CA PHE A 240 -12.85 37.21 10.95
C PHE A 240 -11.36 36.85 10.93
#